data_AF-A0AA97DNP5-F1
#
_entry.id   AF-A0AA97DNP5-F1
#
_cell.length_a   1.000
_cell.length_b   1.000
_cell.length_c   1.000
_cell.angle_alpha   90.00
_cell.angle_beta   90.00
_cell.angle_gamma   90.00
#
_symmetry.space_group_name_H-M   'P 1'
#
loop_
_entity.id
_entity.type
_entity.pdbx_description
1 polymer ?
#
loop_
_entity_poly.entity_id
_entity_poly.type
_entity_poly.pdbx_seq_one_letter_code
_entity_poly.pdbx_strand_id
1 'polypeptide(L)' 'MSAQPGRVRHPDGIDLVLLQGRVRPERRKAINSAAANSGRSVGLYLEDLVLYLEKNGGLPVFPKINRQAEELPIQAAS' A
#
# COMPACT_ATOMS: atom_id res chain seq x y z
N MET A 1 -10.60 -25.69 -16.82
CA MET A 1 -10.28 -24.42 -16.14
C MET A 1 -8.79 -24.40 -15.84
N SER A 2 -8.02 -23.60 -16.58
CA SER A 2 -6.56 -23.54 -16.47
C SER A 2 -6.13 -22.70 -15.28
N ALA A 3 -5.37 -23.28 -14.35
CA ALA A 3 -4.76 -22.56 -13.24
C ALA A 3 -3.73 -21.57 -13.81
N GLN A 4 -3.97 -20.27 -13.64
CA GLN A 4 -2.99 -19.23 -13.99
C GLN A 4 -1.73 -19.42 -13.12
N PRO A 5 -0.56 -19.67 -13.73
CA PRO A 5 0.68 -19.79 -12.99
C PRO A 5 1.07 -18.42 -12.44
N GLY A 6 1.33 -18.34 -11.12
CA GLY A 6 1.85 -17.14 -10.48
C GLY A 6 0.94 -16.46 -9.45
N ARG A 7 -0.28 -16.96 -9.21
CA ARG A 7 -1.08 -16.47 -8.09
C ARG A 7 -0.49 -17.04 -6.79
N VAL A 8 0.39 -16.27 -6.14
CA VAL A 8 0.89 -16.57 -4.80
C VAL A 8 -0.34 -16.67 -3.89
N ARG A 9 -0.61 -17.89 -3.42
CA ARG A 9 -1.68 -18.12 -2.45
C ARG A 9 -1.17 -17.68 -1.08
N HIS A 10 -2.01 -16.96 -0.34
CA HIS A 10 -1.76 -16.75 1.07
C HIS A 10 -1.61 -18.12 1.76
N PRO A 11 -0.73 -18.30 2.76
CA PRO A 11 -0.56 -19.57 3.46
C PRO A 11 -1.88 -20.20 3.96
N ASP A 12 -2.82 -19.34 4.35
CA ASP A 12 -4.13 -19.74 4.87
C ASP A 12 -5.19 -20.00 3.78
N GLY A 13 -4.81 -19.97 2.51
CA GLY A 13 -5.70 -20.27 1.39
C GLY A 13 -6.76 -19.21 1.09
N ILE A 14 -6.65 -18.02 1.71
CA ILE A 14 -7.58 -16.91 1.49
C ILE A 14 -7.35 -16.20 0.14
N ASP A 15 -8.44 -15.67 -0.42
CA ASP A 15 -8.37 -14.83 -1.62
C ASP A 15 -7.75 -13.47 -1.30
N LEU A 16 -6.67 -13.15 -2.01
CA LEU A 16 -6.00 -11.85 -1.90
C LEU A 16 -6.59 -10.84 -2.87
N VAL A 17 -6.71 -9.59 -2.41
CA VAL A 17 -7.11 -8.41 -3.20
C VAL A 17 -5.92 -7.46 -3.42
N LEU A 18 -5.99 -6.62 -4.45
CA LEU A 18 -4.92 -5.68 -4.77
C LEU A 18 -5.00 -4.42 -3.91
N LEU A 19 -3.96 -4.18 -3.11
CA LEU A 19 -3.70 -2.88 -2.48
C LEU A 19 -2.79 -2.05 -3.39
N GLN A 20 -3.33 -0.97 -3.96
CA GLN A 20 -2.60 -0.11 -4.92
C GLN A 20 -2.52 1.34 -4.44
N GLY A 21 -1.32 1.92 -4.52
CA GLY A 21 -1.08 3.32 -4.18
C GLY A 21 0.15 3.88 -4.90
N ARG A 22 0.12 5.17 -5.23
CA ARG A 22 1.29 5.87 -5.78
C ARG A 22 2.25 6.22 -4.64
N VAL A 23 3.51 5.87 -4.80
CA VAL A 23 4.58 6.15 -3.83
C VAL A 23 5.80 6.71 -4.54
N ARG A 24 6.65 7.43 -3.80
CA ARG A 24 7.96 7.87 -4.32
C ARG A 24 8.83 6.65 -4.66
N PRO A 25 9.64 6.68 -5.74
CA PRO A 25 10.48 5.55 -6.14
C PRO A 25 11.37 5.01 -5.03
N GLU A 26 12.01 5.90 -4.25
CA GLU A 26 12.90 5.49 -3.15
C GLU A 26 12.17 4.75 -2.03
N ARG A 27 10.90 5.12 -1.76
CA ARG A 27 10.08 4.41 -0.76
C ARG A 27 9.67 3.03 -1.28
N ARG A 28 9.33 2.92 -2.57
CA ARG A 28 9.08 1.62 -3.20
C ARG A 28 10.30 0.71 -3.10
N LYS A 29 11.49 1.22 -3.39
CA LYS A 29 12.75 0.47 -3.28
C LYS A 29 12.98 -0.01 -1.84
N ALA A 30 12.82 0.88 -0.86
CA ALA A 30 12.98 0.54 0.55
C ALA A 30 12.03 -0.58 1.01
N ILE A 31 10.74 -0.51 0.63
CA ILE A 31 9.74 -1.53 0.97
C ILE A 31 10.10 -2.87 0.32
N ASN A 32 10.48 -2.87 -0.96
CA ASN A 32 10.88 -4.09 -1.66
C ASN A 32 12.11 -4.75 -1.01
N SER A 33 13.11 -3.96 -0.63
CA SER A 33 14.30 -4.46 0.05
C SER A 33 13.98 -5.03 1.44
N ALA A 34 13.12 -4.36 2.20
CA ALA A 34 12.68 -4.85 3.51
C ALA A 34 11.95 -6.20 3.40
N ALA A 35 11.00 -6.30 2.46
CA ALA A 35 10.28 -7.55 2.20
C ALA A 35 11.22 -8.70 1.82
N ALA A 36 12.17 -8.44 0.90
CA ALA A 36 13.17 -9.42 0.49
C ALA A 36 14.05 -9.90 1.65
N ASN A 37 14.51 -8.98 2.51
CA ASN A 37 15.30 -9.31 3.70
C ASN A 37 14.52 -10.15 4.71
N SER A 38 13.20 -10.00 4.76
CA SER A 38 12.32 -10.82 5.59
C SER A 38 11.94 -12.16 4.93
N GLY A 39 12.40 -12.44 3.70
CA GLY A 39 12.02 -13.64 2.96
C GLY A 39 10.53 -13.67 2.54
N ARG A 40 9.88 -12.51 2.48
CA ARG A 40 8.44 -12.36 2.19
C ARG A 40 8.23 -11.66 0.86
N SER A 41 7.08 -11.93 0.21
CA SER A 41 6.59 -11.04 -0.85
C SER A 41 6.19 -9.69 -0.24
N VAL A 42 6.16 -8.63 -1.06
CA VAL A 42 5.79 -7.29 -0.57
C VAL A 42 4.39 -7.27 0.05
N GLY A 43 3.43 -7.98 -0.54
CA GLY A 43 2.07 -8.08 0.01
C GLY A 43 2.06 -8.70 1.39
N LEU A 44 2.66 -9.89 1.55
CA LEU A 44 2.74 -10.59 2.83
C LEU A 44 3.54 -9.80 3.88
N TYR A 45 4.62 -9.12 3.46
CA TYR A 45 5.39 -8.27 4.36
C TYR A 45 4.55 -7.12 4.93
N LEU A 46 3.72 -6.48 4.10
CA LEU A 46 2.85 -5.39 4.55
C LEU A 46 1.70 -5.91 5.42
N GLU A 47 1.12 -7.07 5.12
CA GLU A 47 0.13 -7.72 5.98
C GLU A 47 0.71 -8.07 7.36
N ASP A 48 1.86 -8.74 7.41
CA ASP A 48 2.57 -9.08 8.65
C ASP A 48 2.93 -7.81 9.45
N LEU A 49 3.35 -6.74 8.77
CA LEU A 49 3.67 -5.46 9.39
C LEU A 49 2.43 -4.81 10.03
N VAL A 50 1.28 -4.83 9.36
CA VAL A 50 0.02 -4.32 9.91
C VAL A 50 -0.37 -5.10 11.16
N LEU A 51 -0.35 -6.43 11.10
CA LEU A 51 -0.65 -7.30 12.25
C LEU A 51 0.32 -7.06 13.41
N TYR A 52 1.60 -6.85 13.12
CA TYR A 52 2.59 -6.49 14.12
C TYR A 52 2.24 -5.15 14.79
N LEU A 53 1.93 -4.11 14.01
CA LEU A 53 1.57 -2.79 14.55
C LEU A 53 0.30 -2.85 15.39
N GLU A 54 -0.74 -3.53 14.93
CA GLU A 54 -1.98 -3.75 15.69
C GLU A 54 -1.73 -4.38 17.07
N LYS A 55 -0.80 -5.34 17.15
CA LYS A 55 -0.41 -5.97 18.42
C LYS A 55 0.47 -5.09 19.31
N ASN A 56 1.17 -4.09 18.75
CA ASN A 56 2.20 -3.31 19.43
C ASN A 56 1.86 -1.81 19.58
N GLY A 57 0.58 -1.42 19.46
CA GLY A 57 0.16 -0.03 19.69
C GLY A 57 -0.71 0.58 18.58
N GLY A 58 -1.06 -0.19 17.56
CA GLY A 58 -1.95 0.20 16.47
C GLY A 58 -1.27 0.90 15.31
N LEU A 59 -2.03 1.06 14.22
CA LEU A 59 -1.60 1.87 13.08
C LEU A 59 -1.66 3.37 13.42
N PRO A 60 -0.60 4.14 13.13
CA PRO A 60 -0.62 5.58 13.37
C PRO A 60 -1.63 6.27 12.45
N VAL A 61 -2.41 7.18 13.01
CA VAL A 61 -3.31 8.06 12.25
C VAL A 61 -2.56 9.34 11.90
N PHE A 62 -2.38 9.60 10.61
CA PHE A 62 -1.73 10.81 10.12
C PHE A 62 -2.75 11.92 9.83
N PRO A 63 -2.38 13.20 10.03
CA PRO A 63 -3.25 14.31 9.69
C PRO A 63 -3.53 14.36 8.17
N LYS A 64 -4.74 14.79 7.80
CA LYS A 64 -5.12 14.96 6.40
C LYS A 64 -4.25 16.05 5.75
N ILE A 65 -3.74 15.77 4.56
CA ILE A 65 -3.08 16.78 3.74
C ILE A 65 -4.18 17.62 3.08
N ASN A 66 -4.37 18.85 3.55
CA ASN A 66 -5.25 19.81 2.88
C ASN A 66 -4.58 20.24 1.58
N ARG A 67 -5.09 19.75 0.44
CA ARG A 67 -4.72 20.27 -0.87
C ARG A 67 -5.45 21.61 -1.01
N GLN A 68 -4.73 22.73 -0.95
CA GLN A 68 -5.33 24.02 -1.32
C GLN A 68 -5.85 23.86 -2.75
N ALA A 69 -7.15 24.08 -2.94
CA ALA A 69 -7.69 24.33 -4.26
C ALA A 69 -7.14 25.70 -4.66
N GLU A 70 -6.20 25.73 -5.59
CA GLU A 70 -5.94 26.96 -6.35
C GLU A 70 -7.28 27.31 -7.01
N GLU A 71 -7.97 28.30 -6.47
CA GLU A 71 -9.11 28.92 -7.12
C GLU A 71 -8.59 29.55 -8.42
N LEU A 72 -8.83 28.87 -9.54
CA LEU A 72 -8.63 29.46 -10.85
C LEU A 72 -9.63 30.62 -10.98
N PRO A 73 -9.18 31.86 -11.22
CA PRO A 73 -10.09 32.98 -11.45
C PRO A 73 -10.79 32.75 -12.78
N ILE A 74 -11.99 32.16 -12.73
CA ILE A 74 -12.87 32.10 -13.90
C ILE A 74 -13.44 33.51 -14.05
N GLN A 75 -12.91 34.29 -15.00
CA GLN A 75 -13.53 35.55 -15.40
C GLN A 75 -14.91 35.22 -16.00
N ALA A 76 -15.97 35.72 -15.37
CA ALA A 76 -17.30 35.66 -15.94
C ALA A 76 -17.30 36.46 -17.24
N ALA A 77 -17.53 35.81 -18.38
CA ALA A 77 -17.74 36.48 -19.65
C ALA A 77 -19.10 37.19 -19.61
N SER A 78 -19.09 38.50 -19.85
CA SER A 78 -20.24 39.40 -19.92
C SER A 78 -21.14 39.16 -21.13
#